data_AF-A0A4Z0MQS6-F1
#
_entry.id   AF-A0A4Z0MQS6-F1
#
_cell.length_a   1.000
_cell.length_b   1.000
_cell.length_c   1.000
_cell.angle_alpha   90.00
_cell.angle_beta   90.00
_cell.angle_gamma   90.00
#
_symmetry.space_group_name_H-M   'P 1'
#
loop_
_entity.id
_entity.type
_entity.pdbx_description
1 polymer ?
#
loop_
_entity_poly.entity_id
_entity_poly.type
_entity_poly.pdbx_seq_one_letter_code
_entity_poly.pdbx_strand_id
1 'polypeptide(L)'
;MVYCAEWANNNGKASNIIVPAAINFTSSYQPEVLNGIMQLEAMVHAVQVDAANNSISTTPYMMRAIPYYTWANRDKGEMTVWFPQQLTDVELISRKASEVTVGK
;
A
#
# COMPACT_ATOMS: atom_id res chain seq x y z
N MET A 1 9.77 -13.19 -11.69
CA MET A 1 8.36 -12.85 -11.41
C MET A 1 8.34 -11.54 -10.65
N VAL A 2 7.52 -10.58 -11.07
CA VAL A 2 7.39 -9.27 -10.41
C VAL A 2 6.25 -9.33 -9.40
N TYR A 3 6.40 -8.62 -8.29
CA TYR A 3 5.40 -8.50 -7.23
C TYR A 3 4.89 -7.05 -7.12
N CYS A 4 3.69 -6.88 -6.59
CA CYS A 4 3.08 -5.58 -6.31
C CYS A 4 2.39 -5.57 -4.95
N ALA A 5 2.21 -4.38 -4.37
CA ALA A 5 1.26 -4.19 -3.28
C ALA A 5 -0.10 -3.79 -3.87
N GLU A 6 -1.16 -4.46 -3.45
CA GLU A 6 -2.55 -4.09 -3.76
C GLU A 6 -3.26 -3.63 -2.49
N TRP A 7 -4.14 -2.63 -2.63
CA TRP A 7 -4.96 -2.05 -1.56
C TRP A 7 -5.65 -3.10 -0.68
N ALA A 8 -6.15 -4.18 -1.29
CA ALA A 8 -6.92 -5.23 -0.61
C ALA A 8 -6.08 -5.97 0.46
N ASN A 9 -4.76 -6.00 0.29
CA ASN A 9 -3.85 -6.64 1.24
C ASN A 9 -3.17 -5.64 2.17
N ASN A 10 -3.30 -4.33 1.91
CA ASN A 10 -2.49 -3.28 2.53
C ASN A 10 -3.32 -2.11 3.11
N ASN A 11 -4.37 -2.43 3.87
CA ASN A 11 -5.23 -1.44 4.55
C ASN A 11 -5.79 -0.35 3.62
N GLY A 12 -6.13 -0.71 2.39
CA GLY A 12 -6.72 0.20 1.42
C GLY A 12 -5.73 1.13 0.71
N LYS A 13 -4.43 0.99 0.94
CA LYS A 13 -3.39 1.82 0.31
C LYS A 13 -2.24 1.00 -0.23
N ALA A 14 -1.58 1.51 -1.25
CA ALA A 14 -0.32 0.96 -1.76
C ALA A 14 0.74 2.06 -1.96
N SER A 15 0.31 3.28 -2.27
CA SER A 15 1.22 4.37 -2.63
C SER A 15 1.94 5.02 -1.44
N ASN A 16 1.54 4.71 -0.21
CA ASN A 16 2.16 5.27 1.00
C ASN A 16 3.26 4.37 1.59
N ILE A 17 3.57 3.26 0.93
CA ILE A 17 4.56 2.27 1.41
C ILE A 17 5.96 2.67 0.94
N ILE A 18 6.93 2.61 1.85
CA ILE A 18 8.35 2.85 1.61
C ILE A 18 9.10 1.54 1.88
N VAL A 19 9.84 1.03 0.90
CA VAL A 19 10.57 -0.25 0.98
C VAL A 19 12.08 0.02 0.95
N PRO A 20 12.77 -0.02 2.11
CA PRO A 20 14.21 0.19 2.16
C PRO A 20 14.98 -0.77 1.25
N ALA A 21 16.10 -0.31 0.68
CA ALA A 21 16.89 -1.12 -0.26
C ALA A 21 17.39 -2.45 0.32
N ALA A 22 17.74 -2.46 1.60
CA ALA A 22 18.24 -3.64 2.31
C ALA A 22 17.16 -4.19 3.25
N ILE A 23 16.12 -4.78 2.68
CA ILE A 23 15.05 -5.45 3.44
C ILE A 23 14.96 -6.93 3.08
N ASN A 24 14.65 -7.75 4.07
CA ASN A 24 14.39 -9.16 3.87
C ASN A 24 12.89 -9.38 3.76
N PHE A 25 12.49 -10.07 2.68
CA PHE A 25 11.12 -10.56 2.51
C PHE A 25 11.03 -12.00 2.99
N THR A 26 9.94 -12.31 3.66
CA THR A 26 9.52 -13.70 3.92
C THR A 26 8.50 -14.10 2.88
N SER A 27 8.68 -15.26 2.26
CA SER A 27 7.72 -15.83 1.32
C SER A 27 6.87 -16.91 1.97
N SER A 28 5.55 -16.90 1.74
CA SER A 28 4.64 -17.96 2.19
C SER A 28 3.65 -18.32 1.08
N TYR A 29 3.36 -19.61 0.94
CA TYR A 29 2.31 -20.06 0.02
C TYR A 29 0.93 -19.86 0.66
N GLN A 30 0.03 -19.19 -0.07
CA GLN A 30 -1.33 -18.85 0.36
C GLN A 30 -2.33 -19.54 -0.57
N PRO A 31 -2.76 -20.79 -0.29
CA PRO A 31 -3.61 -21.57 -1.19
C PRO A 31 -5.00 -20.95 -1.40
N GLU A 32 -5.54 -20.28 -0.39
CA GLU A 32 -6.89 -19.69 -0.40
C GLU A 32 -6.94 -18.29 -1.02
N VAL A 33 -5.79 -17.74 -1.42
CA VAL A 33 -5.69 -16.38 -1.97
C VAL A 33 -5.40 -16.47 -3.46
N LEU A 34 -6.28 -15.89 -4.28
CA LEU A 34 -6.06 -15.71 -5.73
C LEU A 34 -5.70 -17.02 -6.45
N ASN A 35 -6.45 -18.08 -6.17
CA ASN A 35 -6.23 -19.43 -6.71
C ASN A 35 -4.86 -20.04 -6.36
N GLY A 36 -4.26 -19.61 -5.24
CA GLY A 36 -2.98 -20.11 -4.76
C GLY A 36 -1.82 -19.25 -5.26
N ILE A 37 -1.24 -18.45 -4.35
CA ILE A 37 -0.08 -17.61 -4.67
C ILE A 37 1.06 -17.79 -3.66
N MET A 38 2.28 -17.54 -4.10
CA MET A 38 3.36 -17.16 -3.18
C MET A 38 3.16 -15.69 -2.82
N GLN A 39 2.96 -15.39 -1.54
CA GLN A 39 2.88 -14.02 -1.01
C GLN A 39 4.24 -13.66 -0.38
N LEU A 40 4.65 -12.40 -0.54
CA LEU A 40 5.80 -11.85 0.17
C LEU A 40 5.34 -10.91 1.28
N GLU A 41 6.00 -10.98 2.44
CA GLU A 41 5.78 -10.08 3.55
C GLU A 41 7.10 -9.47 4.03
N ALA A 42 7.05 -8.20 4.47
CA ALA A 42 8.18 -7.52 5.09
C ALA A 42 7.72 -6.39 6.01
N MET A 43 8.49 -6.16 7.08
CA MET A 43 8.33 -4.98 7.95
C MET A 43 8.97 -3.76 7.31
N VAL A 44 8.14 -2.92 6.71
CA VAL A 44 8.50 -1.71 5.97
C VAL A 44 8.05 -0.46 6.73
N HIS A 45 8.10 0.70 6.07
CA HIS A 45 7.49 1.93 6.57
C HIS A 45 6.28 2.33 5.74
N ALA A 46 5.29 2.95 6.38
CA ALA A 46 4.16 3.57 5.70
C ALA A 46 3.99 5.02 6.17
N VAL A 47 3.70 5.92 5.24
CA VAL A 47 3.34 7.31 5.54
C VAL A 47 1.88 7.39 5.97
N GLN A 48 1.63 8.04 7.10
CA GLN A 48 0.30 8.30 7.64
C GLN A 48 0.04 9.81 7.64
N VAL A 49 -1.11 10.21 7.12
CA VAL A 49 -1.57 11.61 7.12
C VAL A 49 -2.70 11.73 8.13
N ASP A 50 -2.50 12.58 9.12
CA ASP A 50 -3.54 13.00 10.06
C ASP A 50 -4.05 14.38 9.64
N ALA A 51 -5.15 14.36 8.89
CA ALA A 51 -5.79 15.57 8.39
C ALA A 51 -6.43 16.42 9.50
N ALA A 52 -6.80 15.83 10.64
CA ALA A 52 -7.41 16.56 11.74
C ALA A 52 -6.37 17.45 12.45
N ASN A 53 -5.14 16.95 12.58
CA ASN A 53 -4.04 17.65 13.24
C ASN A 53 -3.03 18.27 12.26
N ASN A 54 -3.30 18.24 10.95
CA ASN A 54 -2.39 18.69 9.90
C ASN A 54 -0.96 18.13 10.06
N SER A 55 -0.84 16.83 10.34
CA SER A 55 0.45 16.18 10.59
C SER A 55 0.68 14.97 9.68
N ILE A 56 1.95 14.67 9.44
CA ILE A 56 2.41 13.50 8.69
C ILE A 56 3.40 12.75 9.56
N SER A 57 3.32 11.43 9.57
CA SER A 57 4.26 10.56 10.27
C SER A 57 4.61 9.33 9.43
N THR A 58 5.76 8.74 9.73
CA THR A 58 6.19 7.47 9.14
C THR A 58 6.15 6.40 10.21
N THR A 59 5.40 5.32 9.99
CA THR A 59 5.24 4.24 10.97
C THR A 59 5.70 2.89 10.42
N PRO A 60 6.21 1.97 11.26
CA PRO A 60 6.42 0.59 10.86
C PRO A 60 5.11 -0.04 10.36
N TYR A 61 5.20 -0.84 9.29
CA TYR A 61 4.05 -1.45 8.63
C TYR A 61 4.41 -2.83 8.08
N MET A 62 3.54 -3.83 8.28
CA MET A 62 3.70 -5.13 7.65
C MET A 62 3.08 -5.09 6.26
N MET A 63 3.91 -4.97 5.23
CA MET A 63 3.48 -5.01 3.84
C MET A 63 3.20 -6.45 3.40
N ARG A 64 2.18 -6.60 2.54
CA ARG A 64 1.89 -7.84 1.83
C ARG A 64 1.94 -7.61 0.32
N ALA A 65 2.83 -8.30 -0.38
CA ALA A 65 2.96 -8.23 -1.82
C ALA A 65 2.48 -9.52 -2.49
N ILE A 66 1.73 -9.37 -3.58
CA ILE A 66 1.21 -10.46 -4.41
C ILE A 66 1.91 -10.49 -5.77
N PRO A 67 1.94 -11.61 -6.49
CA PRO A 67 2.46 -11.63 -7.85
C PRO A 67 1.68 -10.66 -8.74
N TYR A 68 2.37 -9.84 -9.54
CA TYR A 68 1.75 -8.76 -10.31
C TYR A 68 0.60 -9.23 -11.22
N TYR A 69 0.72 -10.42 -11.82
CA TYR A 69 -0.32 -10.97 -12.69
C TYR A 69 -1.66 -11.27 -11.97
N THR A 70 -1.68 -11.24 -10.63
CA THR A 70 -2.89 -11.48 -9.83
C THR A 70 -3.60 -10.22 -9.38
N TRP A 71 -3.05 -9.03 -9.66
CA TRP A 71 -3.69 -7.75 -9.39
C TRP A 71 -5.04 -7.61 -10.12
N ALA A 72 -5.93 -6.79 -9.57
CA ALA A 72 -7.23 -6.40 -10.13
C ALA A 72 -8.24 -7.57 -10.25
N ASN A 73 -8.07 -8.60 -9.42
CA ASN A 73 -9.02 -9.70 -9.25
C ASN A 73 -9.96 -9.51 -8.05
N ARG A 74 -9.92 -8.34 -7.38
CA ARG A 74 -10.69 -8.00 -6.18
C ARG A 74 -11.13 -6.54 -6.19
N ASP A 75 -11.85 -6.13 -7.22
CA ASP A 75 -12.34 -4.75 -7.43
C ASP A 75 -11.24 -3.70 -7.64
N LYS A 76 -11.70 -2.46 -7.90
CA LYS A 76 -10.84 -1.31 -8.17
C LYS A 76 -10.24 -0.77 -6.88
N GLY A 77 -8.93 -0.53 -6.90
CA GLY A 77 -8.24 0.23 -5.86
C GLY A 77 -6.76 0.40 -6.16
N GLU A 78 -6.01 0.98 -5.22
CA GLU A 78 -4.59 1.31 -5.40
C GLU A 78 -3.72 0.07 -5.63
N MET A 79 -2.69 0.22 -6.46
CA MET A 79 -1.62 -0.75 -6.66
C MET A 79 -0.32 -0.05 -7.03
N THR A 80 0.81 -0.57 -6.55
CA THR A 80 2.12 -0.19 -7.07
C THR A 80 3.09 -1.37 -7.15
N VAL A 81 3.96 -1.32 -8.16
CA VAL A 81 5.10 -2.23 -8.37
C VAL A 81 6.40 -1.59 -7.86
N TRP A 82 6.52 -0.28 -8.01
CA TRP A 82 7.73 0.47 -7.71
C TRP A 82 7.53 1.24 -6.41
N PHE A 83 8.42 0.99 -5.45
CA PHE A 83 8.35 1.59 -4.13
C PHE A 83 9.50 2.58 -3.94
N PRO A 84 9.27 3.74 -3.30
CA PRO A 84 10.36 4.57 -2.83
C PRO A 84 11.18 3.83 -1.79
N GLN A 85 12.50 4.01 -1.82
CA GLN A 85 13.41 3.40 -0.85
C GLN A 85 13.64 4.26 0.38
N GLN A 86 13.48 5.57 0.24
CA GLN A 86 13.70 6.57 1.26
C GLN A 86 12.77 7.76 1.04
N LEU A 87 12.35 8.40 2.13
CA LEU A 87 11.65 9.67 2.07
C LEU A 87 12.66 10.80 1.92
N THR A 88 12.57 11.57 0.84
CA THR A 88 13.46 12.70 0.55
C THR A 88 12.73 14.04 0.52
N ASP A 89 11.46 14.05 0.10
CA ASP A 89 10.60 15.22 0.04
C ASP A 89 9.12 14.79 0.11
N VAL A 90 8.21 15.74 0.33
CA VAL A 90 6.76 15.52 0.35
C VAL A 90 6.04 16.56 -0.48
N GLU A 91 5.25 16.12 -1.47
CA GLU A 91 4.33 16.98 -2.21
C GLU A 91 2.96 17.04 -1.51
N LEU A 92 2.48 18.26 -1.22
CA LEU A 92 1.15 18.47 -0.64
C LEU A 92 0.10 18.63 -1.74
N ILE A 93 -0.89 17.73 -1.74
CA ILE A 93 -1.99 17.76 -2.73
C ILE A 93 -3.22 18.43 -2.11
N SER A 94 -3.60 19.60 -2.63
CA SER A 94 -4.90 20.20 -2.31
C SER A 94 -6.02 19.45 -3.05
N ARG A 95 -7.02 18.93 -2.32
CA ARG A 95 -8.24 18.38 -2.91
C ARG A 95 -9.42 19.29 -2.57
N LYS A 96 -10.38 19.43 -3.50
CA LYS A 96 -11.68 20.04 -3.17
C LYS A 96 -12.34 19.20 -2.09
N ALA A 97 -12.97 19.86 -1.11
CA ALA A 97 -13.77 19.18 -0.11
C ALA A 97 -14.86 18.34 -0.79
N SER A 98 -15.06 17.10 -0.33
CA SER A 98 -16.17 16.28 -0.79
C SER A 98 -17.48 17.00 -0.49
N GLU A 99 -18.35 17.15 -1.49
CA GLU A 99 -19.69 17.68 -1.28
C GLU A 99 -20.44 16.74 -0.34
N VAL A 100 -20.77 17.23 0.85
CA VAL A 100 -21.67 16.53 1.76
C VAL A 100 -23.07 16.69 1.19
N THR A 101 -23.57 15.69 0.48
CA THR A 101 -24.98 15.64 0.07
C THR A 101 -25.82 15.45 1.33
N VAL A 102 -26.32 16.54 1.90
CA VAL A 102 -27.35 16.48 2.94
C VAL A 102 -28.62 15.99 2.24
N GLY A 103 -28.94 14.71 2.43
CA GLY A 103 -30.21 14.14 1.97
C GLY A 103 -31.37 14.94 2.55
N LYS A 104 -32.31 15.33 1.68
CA LYS A 104 -33.61 15.87 2.08
C LYS A 104 -34.50 14.77 2.64
#